data_AF-A0A0B2UJ37-F1
#
_entry.id   AF-A0A0B2UJ37-F1
#
_cell.length_a   1.000
_cell.length_b   1.000
_cell.length_c   1.000
_cell.angle_alpha   90.00
_cell.angle_beta   90.00
_cell.angle_gamma   90.00
#
_symmetry.space_group_name_H-M   'P 1'
#
loop_
_entity.id
_entity.type
_entity.pdbx_description
1 polymer ?
#
loop_
_entity_poly.entity_id
_entity_poly.type
_entity_poly.pdbx_seq_one_letter_code
_entity_poly.pdbx_strand_id
1 'polypeptide(L)'
;MACVARVGANIDPPDFAINDNKVFDEVVRLCFKHLGAALFEALGLAEEKSTVKGEKWDGEERCKIDKRTSPSRFKRWKKWSVVVKQYLQALLLFLNEVQNADVMVCTLRAVAQVVELYLHFSKLSRNLVKSVVRIWSRKCLECRVSSMLVLSKIVRLDKHLYPVVLKSCYLGYVSNAREVTPESYPLISFMEKAFVEICHIYPSIAYPYAFVYIRQTAIHLRNAMIAKRKELIQTVYNWQFVQCLYLWAGVISKACRSDNEENIAIAELVYPLSQVTIATMRLVNEALSANLLKHFSVCSRRPLTTGLRVVVVLRPNITYYIP
;
A
#
# COMPACT_ATOMS: atom_id res chain seq x y z
N MET A 1 10.39 -25.36 9.02
CA MET A 1 10.20 -25.24 10.48
C MET A 1 11.49 -24.89 11.19
N ALA A 2 12.60 -25.61 10.97
CA ALA A 2 13.91 -25.28 11.55
C ALA A 2 14.34 -23.80 11.39
N CYS A 3 14.24 -23.25 10.18
CA CYS A 3 14.57 -21.83 9.95
C CYS A 3 13.64 -20.87 10.71
N VAL A 4 12.39 -21.27 10.93
CA VAL A 4 11.37 -20.47 11.64
C VAL A 4 11.63 -20.45 13.14
N ALA A 5 11.97 -21.59 13.73
CA ALA A 5 12.40 -21.68 15.13
C ALA A 5 13.63 -20.80 15.39
N ARG A 6 14.61 -20.85 14.47
CA ARG A 6 15.85 -20.09 14.61
C ARG A 6 15.66 -18.58 14.62
N VAL A 7 14.68 -18.05 13.88
CA VAL A 7 14.39 -16.60 13.89
C VAL A 7 13.59 -16.15 15.12
N GLY A 8 13.33 -17.05 16.07
CA GLY A 8 12.68 -16.72 17.34
C GLY A 8 11.17 -16.90 17.35
N ALA A 9 10.60 -17.58 16.36
CA ALA A 9 9.17 -17.87 16.36
C ALA A 9 8.82 -18.79 17.54
N ASN A 10 7.76 -18.44 18.27
CA ASN A 10 7.21 -19.30 19.31
C ASN A 10 6.47 -20.49 18.68
N ILE A 11 7.21 -21.56 18.41
CA ILE A 11 6.72 -22.84 17.86
C ILE A 11 7.31 -24.00 18.64
N ASP A 12 6.65 -25.15 18.57
CA ASP A 12 7.19 -26.39 19.12
C ASP A 12 8.58 -26.67 18.50
N PRO A 13 9.54 -27.17 19.31
CA PRO A 13 10.89 -27.41 18.85
C PRO A 13 10.85 -28.39 17.67
N PRO A 14 11.43 -28.03 16.52
CA PRO A 14 11.45 -28.90 15.36
C PRO A 14 12.38 -30.09 15.60
N ASP A 15 12.10 -31.22 14.95
CA ASP A 15 12.94 -32.44 14.99
C ASP A 15 14.40 -32.18 14.60
N PHE A 16 14.63 -31.14 13.79
CA PHE A 16 15.96 -30.72 13.33
C PHE A 16 16.21 -29.26 13.69
N ALA A 17 17.30 -29.01 14.42
CA ALA A 17 17.79 -27.67 14.74
C ALA A 17 18.97 -27.29 13.82
N ILE A 18 18.98 -26.05 13.33
CA ILE A 18 20.12 -25.50 12.60
C ILE A 18 20.81 -24.53 13.55
N ASN A 19 22.01 -24.89 14.01
CA ASN A 19 22.79 -24.07 14.95
C ASN A 19 23.84 -23.20 14.24
N ASP A 20 24.39 -23.66 13.11
CA ASP A 20 25.43 -22.94 12.36
C ASP A 20 24.83 -21.83 11.48
N ASN A 21 25.42 -20.62 11.52
CA ASN A 21 24.93 -19.44 10.78
C ASN A 21 25.05 -19.63 9.26
N LYS A 22 26.16 -20.20 8.77
CA LYS A 22 26.38 -20.42 7.33
C LYS A 22 25.39 -21.45 6.80
N VAL A 23 25.19 -22.55 7.54
CA VAL A 23 24.21 -23.59 7.16
C VAL A 23 22.80 -23.00 7.12
N PHE A 24 22.43 -22.15 8.08
CA PHE A 24 21.14 -21.48 8.05
C PHE A 24 20.97 -20.60 6.81
N ASP A 25 21.95 -19.76 6.50
CA ASP A 25 21.89 -18.87 5.34
C ASP A 25 21.78 -19.65 4.02
N GLU A 26 22.54 -20.75 3.88
CA GLU A 26 22.48 -21.63 2.71
C GLU A 26 21.13 -22.32 2.59
N VAL A 27 20.59 -22.87 3.69
CA VAL A 27 19.27 -23.52 3.70
C VAL A 27 18.17 -22.52 3.34
N VAL A 28 18.20 -21.31 3.90
CA VAL A 28 17.22 -20.26 3.60
C VAL A 28 17.29 -19.86 2.12
N ARG A 29 18.49 -19.66 1.58
CA ARG A 29 18.68 -19.34 0.15
C ARG A 29 18.19 -20.47 -0.76
N LEU A 30 18.49 -21.72 -0.41
CA LEU A 30 18.02 -22.89 -1.16
C LEU A 30 16.48 -22.97 -1.15
N CYS A 31 15.85 -22.76 0.02
CA CYS A 31 14.40 -22.69 0.14
C CYS A 31 13.81 -21.59 -0.74
N PHE A 32 14.35 -20.37 -0.67
CA PHE A 32 13.83 -19.23 -1.44
C PHE A 32 14.04 -19.38 -2.95
N LYS A 33 15.06 -20.12 -3.38
CA LYS A 33 15.36 -20.33 -4.80
C LYS A 33 14.49 -21.43 -5.42
N HIS A 34 14.27 -22.53 -4.71
CA HIS A 34 13.71 -23.74 -5.32
C HIS A 34 12.32 -24.12 -4.83
N LEU A 35 11.97 -23.81 -3.57
CA LEU A 35 10.77 -24.37 -2.96
C LEU A 35 9.49 -23.78 -3.55
N GLY A 36 9.49 -22.50 -3.93
CA GLY A 36 8.36 -21.88 -4.62
C GLY A 36 8.06 -22.58 -5.95
N ALA A 37 9.07 -22.76 -6.81
CA ALA A 37 8.93 -23.44 -8.09
C ALA A 37 8.51 -24.91 -7.93
N ALA A 38 9.12 -25.63 -6.99
CA ALA A 38 8.79 -27.03 -6.70
C ALA A 38 7.32 -27.21 -6.27
N LEU A 39 6.75 -26.25 -5.52
CA LEU A 39 5.32 -26.31 -5.14
C LEU A 39 4.41 -26.16 -6.36
N PHE A 40 4.72 -25.23 -7.27
CA PHE A 40 3.94 -25.08 -8.51
C PHE A 40 4.03 -26.31 -9.41
N GLU A 41 5.22 -26.90 -9.52
CA GLU A 41 5.44 -28.15 -10.25
C GLU A 41 4.68 -29.33 -9.63
N ALA A 42 4.75 -29.48 -8.31
CA ALA A 42 4.04 -30.54 -7.58
C ALA A 42 2.51 -30.42 -7.71
N LEU A 43 1.99 -29.20 -7.74
CA LEU A 43 0.57 -28.91 -7.95
C LEU A 43 0.09 -29.19 -9.37
N GLY A 44 1.01 -29.25 -10.34
CA GLY A 44 0.73 -29.52 -11.75
C GLY A 44 -0.16 -28.45 -12.36
N LEU A 45 0.40 -27.24 -12.53
CA LEU A 45 -0.24 -26.15 -13.29
C LEU A 45 -0.77 -26.68 -14.61
N ALA A 46 -2.07 -26.52 -14.85
CA ALA A 46 -2.64 -26.84 -16.15
C ALA A 46 -2.12 -25.82 -17.17
N GLU A 47 -1.47 -26.28 -18.23
CA GLU A 47 -1.13 -25.43 -19.38
C GLU A 47 -2.43 -24.81 -19.92
N GLU A 48 -2.50 -23.49 -19.96
CA GLU A 48 -3.57 -22.78 -20.66
C GLU A 48 -3.42 -23.07 -22.16
N LYS A 49 -4.32 -23.89 -22.71
CA LYS A 49 -4.45 -24.00 -24.17
C LYS A 49 -4.91 -22.63 -24.69
N SER A 50 -4.02 -21.90 -25.34
CA SER A 50 -4.30 -20.70 -26.10
C SER A 50 -5.12 -21.03 -27.35
N THR A 51 -6.43 -21.22 -27.21
CA THR A 51 -7.33 -21.15 -28.36
C THR A 51 -7.62 -19.68 -28.67
N VAL A 52 -6.81 -19.12 -29.56
CA VAL A 52 -7.16 -17.92 -30.33
C VAL A 52 -8.34 -18.32 -31.25
N LYS A 53 -9.55 -17.90 -30.89
CA LYS A 53 -10.63 -17.71 -31.85
C LYS A 53 -11.16 -16.31 -31.62
N GLY A 54 -11.00 -15.47 -32.63
CA GLY A 54 -11.45 -14.09 -32.62
C GLY A 54 -12.97 -14.02 -32.57
N GLU A 55 -13.49 -13.26 -31.62
CA GLU A 55 -14.89 -12.84 -31.61
C GLU A 55 -14.95 -11.35 -31.28
N LYS A 56 -15.81 -10.68 -32.05
CA LYS A 56 -16.01 -9.24 -32.16
C LYS A 56 -16.31 -8.58 -30.81
N TRP A 57 -15.83 -7.34 -30.68
CA TRP A 57 -16.26 -6.41 -29.65
C TRP A 57 -17.63 -5.85 -30.02
N ASP A 58 -18.68 -6.34 -29.34
CA ASP A 58 -19.92 -5.61 -29.18
C ASP A 58 -20.23 -5.54 -27.69
N GLY A 59 -20.71 -4.38 -27.25
CA GLY A 59 -20.84 -4.01 -25.85
C GLY A 59 -21.84 -4.85 -25.06
N GLU A 60 -21.74 -4.69 -23.74
CA GLU A 60 -22.80 -5.01 -22.78
C GLU A 60 -22.96 -6.49 -22.38
N GLU A 61 -21.93 -7.07 -21.74
CA GLU A 61 -22.10 -8.24 -20.87
C GLU A 61 -21.04 -8.25 -19.74
N ARG A 62 -21.19 -7.38 -18.73
CA ARG A 62 -20.34 -7.39 -17.52
C ARG A 62 -21.11 -7.91 -16.33
N CYS A 63 -21.19 -9.24 -16.20
CA CYS A 63 -21.23 -10.00 -14.94
C CYS A 63 -21.40 -11.52 -15.20
N LYS A 64 -20.40 -12.16 -15.83
CA LYS A 64 -20.27 -13.62 -15.80
C LYS A 64 -19.20 -14.02 -14.77
N ILE A 65 -19.67 -14.19 -13.54
CA ILE A 65 -19.28 -15.19 -12.54
C ILE A 65 -17.79 -15.62 -12.58
N ASP A 66 -17.00 -15.02 -11.69
CA ASP A 66 -16.19 -15.74 -10.69
C ASP A 66 -15.35 -16.95 -11.20
N LYS A 67 -14.52 -16.75 -12.24
CA LYS A 67 -13.27 -17.53 -12.39
C LYS A 67 -12.31 -17.08 -11.30
N ARG A 68 -12.60 -17.47 -10.06
CA ARG A 68 -11.66 -17.36 -8.94
C ARG A 68 -10.32 -17.93 -9.39
N THR A 69 -9.26 -17.61 -8.67
CA THR A 69 -8.18 -18.55 -8.34
C THR A 69 -8.79 -19.88 -7.88
N SER A 70 -9.31 -20.63 -8.84
CA SER A 70 -10.04 -21.86 -8.62
C SER A 70 -8.97 -22.92 -8.46
N PRO A 71 -9.08 -23.79 -7.44
CA PRO A 71 -8.28 -25.01 -7.35
C PRO A 71 -8.22 -25.81 -8.65
N SER A 72 -9.18 -25.61 -9.56
CA SER A 72 -9.23 -26.24 -10.89
C SER A 72 -8.02 -25.94 -11.78
N ARG A 73 -7.26 -24.87 -11.54
CA ARG A 73 -6.01 -24.60 -12.30
C ARG A 73 -4.87 -25.53 -11.89
N PHE A 74 -4.99 -26.17 -10.74
CA PHE A 74 -4.00 -27.08 -10.18
C PHE A 74 -4.56 -28.50 -10.16
N LYS A 75 -4.07 -29.34 -11.09
CA LYS A 75 -4.53 -30.72 -11.26
C LYS A 75 -4.47 -31.53 -9.96
N ARG A 76 -3.49 -31.24 -9.11
CA ARG A 76 -3.20 -31.98 -7.88
C ARG A 76 -3.49 -31.18 -6.60
N TRP A 77 -4.36 -30.17 -6.66
CA TRP A 77 -4.68 -29.31 -5.50
C TRP A 77 -5.09 -30.10 -4.26
N LYS A 78 -6.05 -31.03 -4.40
CA LYS A 78 -6.56 -31.81 -3.25
C LYS A 78 -5.45 -32.59 -2.54
N LYS A 79 -4.46 -33.11 -3.28
CA LYS A 79 -3.33 -33.88 -2.74
C LYS A 79 -2.35 -33.01 -1.95
N TRP A 80 -2.00 -31.83 -2.48
CA TRP A 80 -0.91 -31.01 -1.94
C TRP A 80 -1.36 -29.78 -1.14
N SER A 81 -2.64 -29.45 -1.14
CA SER A 81 -3.16 -28.22 -0.51
C SER A 81 -2.77 -28.06 0.97
N VAL A 82 -2.72 -29.16 1.73
CA VAL A 82 -2.31 -29.15 3.15
C VAL A 82 -0.83 -28.76 3.28
N VAL A 83 0.05 -29.39 2.49
CA VAL A 83 1.49 -29.12 2.49
C VAL A 83 1.78 -27.69 2.03
N VAL A 84 1.11 -27.24 0.97
CA VAL A 84 1.19 -25.86 0.49
C VAL A 84 0.80 -24.89 1.60
N LYS A 85 -0.35 -25.12 2.25
CA LYS A 85 -0.81 -24.26 3.35
C LYS A 85 0.20 -24.20 4.49
N GLN A 86 0.76 -25.34 4.91
CA GLN A 86 1.79 -25.40 5.95
C GLN A 86 3.04 -24.59 5.57
N TYR A 87 3.52 -24.73 4.33
CA TYR A 87 4.64 -23.94 3.84
C TYR A 87 4.35 -22.44 3.85
N LEU A 88 3.20 -22.02 3.34
CA LEU A 88 2.81 -20.61 3.29
C LEU A 88 2.64 -20.01 4.70
N GLN A 89 2.17 -20.81 5.67
CA GLN A 89 2.11 -20.42 7.07
C GLN A 89 3.52 -20.26 7.66
N ALA A 90 4.42 -21.21 7.41
CA ALA A 90 5.81 -21.15 7.87
C ALA A 90 6.57 -19.96 7.26
N LEU A 91 6.37 -19.69 5.97
CA LEU A 91 6.97 -18.54 5.28
C LEU A 91 6.45 -17.20 5.84
N LEU A 92 5.15 -17.13 6.12
CA LEU A 92 4.54 -15.94 6.73
C LEU A 92 5.03 -15.72 8.17
N LEU A 93 5.19 -16.80 8.94
CA LEU A 93 5.73 -16.74 10.29
C LEU A 93 7.19 -16.29 10.26
N PHE A 94 8.01 -16.89 9.39
CA PHE A 94 9.39 -16.45 9.15
C PHE A 94 9.46 -14.95 8.82
N LEU A 95 8.63 -14.47 7.89
CA LEU A 95 8.59 -13.06 7.50
C LEU A 95 8.29 -12.12 8.69
N ASN A 96 7.48 -12.56 9.67
CA ASN A 96 7.14 -11.74 10.83
C ASN A 96 8.27 -11.66 11.86
N GLU A 97 9.12 -12.68 11.95
CA GLU A 97 10.17 -12.78 12.97
C GLU A 97 11.54 -12.27 12.48
N VAL A 98 11.81 -12.30 11.17
CA VAL A 98 13.07 -11.83 10.60
C VAL A 98 13.34 -10.37 10.96
N GLN A 99 14.51 -10.10 11.53
CA GLN A 99 14.98 -8.75 11.85
C GLN A 99 15.97 -8.17 10.83
N ASN A 100 16.81 -9.02 10.24
CA ASN A 100 17.79 -8.59 9.24
C ASN A 100 17.09 -8.12 7.95
N ALA A 101 17.44 -6.92 7.48
CA ALA A 101 16.79 -6.28 6.33
C ALA A 101 16.98 -7.06 5.02
N ASP A 102 18.19 -7.57 4.75
CA ASP A 102 18.50 -8.32 3.53
C ASP A 102 17.72 -9.64 3.48
N VAL A 103 17.66 -10.34 4.62
CA VAL A 103 16.86 -11.58 4.74
C VAL A 103 15.37 -11.26 4.59
N MET A 104 14.89 -10.14 5.12
CA MET A 104 13.50 -9.71 4.97
C MET A 104 13.17 -9.41 3.50
N VAL A 105 14.04 -8.69 2.79
CA VAL A 105 13.90 -8.43 1.35
C VAL A 105 13.88 -9.74 0.56
N CYS A 106 14.80 -10.67 0.84
CA CYS A 106 14.81 -11.99 0.19
C CYS A 106 13.53 -12.77 0.48
N THR A 107 13.02 -12.72 1.72
CA THR A 107 11.77 -13.36 2.12
C THR A 107 10.57 -12.75 1.38
N LEU A 108 10.51 -11.42 1.26
CA LEU A 108 9.45 -10.74 0.49
C LEU A 108 9.49 -11.13 -0.99
N ARG A 109 10.68 -11.30 -1.58
CA ARG A 109 10.81 -11.82 -2.96
C ARG A 109 10.31 -13.27 -3.07
N ALA A 110 10.65 -14.14 -2.13
CA ALA A 110 10.13 -15.52 -2.09
C ALA A 110 8.60 -15.54 -1.94
N VAL A 111 8.05 -14.70 -1.05
CA VAL A 111 6.60 -14.48 -0.92
C VAL A 111 6.01 -14.03 -2.24
N ALA A 112 6.61 -13.06 -2.93
CA ALA A 112 6.16 -12.57 -4.23
C ALA A 112 6.02 -13.69 -5.27
N GLN A 113 6.92 -14.69 -5.27
CA GLN A 113 6.85 -15.83 -6.18
C GLN A 113 5.62 -16.71 -5.92
N VAL A 114 5.21 -16.88 -4.66
CA VAL A 114 4.12 -17.78 -4.25
C VAL A 114 2.80 -17.06 -3.90
N VAL A 115 2.67 -15.76 -4.18
CA VAL A 115 1.45 -14.96 -3.87
C VAL A 115 0.18 -15.65 -4.37
N GLU A 116 0.19 -16.23 -5.57
CA GLU A 116 -0.99 -16.89 -6.14
C GLU A 116 -1.49 -18.04 -5.24
N LEU A 117 -0.57 -18.79 -4.63
CA LEU A 117 -0.91 -19.88 -3.72
C LEU A 117 -1.58 -19.36 -2.43
N TYR A 118 -1.18 -18.18 -1.95
CA TYR A 118 -1.84 -17.54 -0.80
C TYR A 118 -3.32 -17.26 -1.09
N LEU A 119 -3.68 -16.86 -2.31
CA LEU A 119 -5.03 -16.40 -2.67
C LEU A 119 -6.10 -17.49 -2.52
N HIS A 120 -5.74 -18.76 -2.57
CA HIS A 120 -6.65 -19.87 -2.29
C HIS A 120 -7.04 -20.00 -0.81
N PHE A 121 -6.37 -19.28 0.09
CA PHE A 121 -6.58 -19.33 1.54
C PHE A 121 -6.94 -17.95 2.10
N SER A 122 -8.20 -17.54 1.99
CA SER A 122 -8.67 -16.17 2.33
C SER A 122 -8.19 -15.60 3.67
N LYS A 123 -8.20 -16.40 4.75
CA LYS A 123 -7.66 -15.99 6.07
C LYS A 123 -6.16 -15.71 6.00
N LEU A 124 -5.41 -16.57 5.30
CA LEU A 124 -3.97 -16.45 5.15
C LEU A 124 -3.59 -15.27 4.24
N SER A 125 -4.33 -15.03 3.15
CA SER A 125 -4.15 -13.84 2.30
C SER A 125 -4.30 -12.54 3.09
N ARG A 126 -5.34 -12.44 3.93
CA ARG A 126 -5.55 -11.26 4.79
C ARG A 126 -4.42 -11.09 5.81
N ASN A 127 -3.92 -12.19 6.39
CA ASN A 127 -2.80 -12.14 7.32
C ASN A 127 -1.49 -11.74 6.62
N LEU A 128 -1.28 -12.18 5.38
CA LEU A 128 -0.17 -11.76 4.55
C LEU A 128 -0.24 -10.25 4.29
N VAL A 129 -1.39 -9.73 3.83
CA VAL A 129 -1.58 -8.29 3.59
C VAL A 129 -1.24 -7.48 4.85
N LYS A 130 -1.75 -7.87 6.02
CA LYS A 130 -1.44 -7.19 7.29
C LYS A 130 0.06 -7.17 7.60
N SER A 131 0.75 -8.29 7.38
CA SER A 131 2.18 -8.44 7.68
C SER A 131 3.03 -7.61 6.73
N VAL A 132 2.72 -7.68 5.43
CA VAL A 132 3.43 -6.91 4.39
C VAL A 132 3.21 -5.42 4.55
N VAL A 133 2.00 -4.95 4.89
CA VAL A 133 1.73 -3.53 5.18
C VAL A 133 2.50 -3.05 6.41
N ARG A 134 2.64 -3.88 7.44
CA ARG A 134 3.45 -3.55 8.63
C ARG A 134 4.91 -3.32 8.24
N ILE A 135 5.48 -4.15 7.38
CA ILE A 135 6.84 -4.01 6.88
C ILE A 135 6.96 -2.76 6.00
N TRP A 136 6.05 -2.62 5.03
CA TRP A 136 5.98 -1.47 4.12
C TRP A 136 5.92 -0.12 4.84
N SER A 137 5.26 -0.06 5.99
CA SER A 137 5.08 1.20 6.71
C SER A 137 6.19 1.51 7.72
N ARG A 138 6.94 0.51 8.22
CA ARG A 138 7.84 0.69 9.37
C ARG A 138 9.32 0.41 9.10
N LYS A 139 9.67 -0.34 8.05
CA LYS A 139 11.05 -0.80 7.81
C LYS A 139 11.80 0.12 6.83
N CYS A 140 13.07 -0.18 6.56
CA CYS A 140 13.94 0.57 5.65
C CYS A 140 13.42 0.56 4.21
N LEU A 141 13.96 1.44 3.37
CA LEU A 141 13.45 1.70 2.02
C LEU A 141 13.35 0.44 1.16
N GLU A 142 14.36 -0.42 1.18
CA GLU A 142 14.46 -1.66 0.40
C GLU A 142 13.34 -2.64 0.77
N CYS A 143 13.04 -2.74 2.08
CA CYS A 143 11.92 -3.52 2.60
C CYS A 143 10.58 -2.92 2.16
N ARG A 144 10.45 -1.58 2.12
CA ARG A 144 9.21 -0.92 1.63
C ARG A 144 9.00 -1.16 0.14
N VAL A 145 10.05 -1.03 -0.67
CA VAL A 145 10.00 -1.32 -2.12
C VAL A 145 9.55 -2.77 -2.35
N SER A 146 10.21 -3.72 -1.70
CA SER A 146 9.90 -5.14 -1.84
C SER A 146 8.47 -5.48 -1.37
N SER A 147 8.02 -4.85 -0.28
CA SER A 147 6.65 -5.01 0.22
C SER A 147 5.61 -4.45 -0.76
N MET A 148 5.90 -3.31 -1.38
CA MET A 148 5.01 -2.69 -2.36
C MET A 148 4.86 -3.55 -3.62
N LEU A 149 5.92 -4.24 -4.05
CA LEU A 149 5.84 -5.21 -5.14
C LEU A 149 4.88 -6.37 -4.81
N VAL A 150 4.96 -6.91 -3.58
CA VAL A 150 4.05 -7.96 -3.11
C VAL A 150 2.61 -7.46 -3.07
N LEU A 151 2.34 -6.28 -2.48
CA LEU A 151 1.00 -5.70 -2.41
C LEU A 151 0.43 -5.43 -3.80
N SER A 152 1.24 -4.86 -4.68
CA SER A 152 0.90 -4.61 -6.09
C SER A 152 0.54 -5.88 -6.84
N LYS A 153 1.26 -6.98 -6.58
CA LYS A 153 0.96 -8.28 -7.18
C LYS A 153 -0.34 -8.87 -6.62
N ILE A 154 -0.56 -8.79 -5.30
CA ILE A 154 -1.80 -9.26 -4.65
C ILE A 154 -3.02 -8.62 -5.29
N VAL A 155 -3.04 -7.29 -5.40
CA VAL A 155 -4.24 -6.58 -5.90
C VAL A 155 -4.51 -6.82 -7.38
N ARG A 156 -3.47 -7.06 -8.19
CA ARG A 156 -3.61 -7.40 -9.62
C ARG A 156 -4.12 -8.82 -9.84
N LEU A 157 -3.77 -9.74 -8.95
CA LEU A 157 -4.23 -11.13 -9.01
C LEU A 157 -5.62 -11.31 -8.40
N ASP A 158 -5.95 -10.54 -7.35
CA ASP A 158 -7.25 -10.60 -6.69
C ASP A 158 -7.78 -9.20 -6.35
N LYS A 159 -8.69 -8.73 -7.21
CA LYS A 159 -9.38 -7.44 -7.08
C LYS A 159 -10.21 -7.36 -5.79
N HIS A 160 -10.65 -8.47 -5.18
CA HIS A 160 -11.41 -8.46 -3.93
C HIS A 160 -10.55 -8.11 -2.71
N LEU A 161 -9.23 -8.31 -2.78
CA LEU A 161 -8.30 -7.89 -1.73
C LEU A 161 -7.92 -6.41 -1.84
N TYR A 162 -8.20 -5.75 -2.96
CA TYR A 162 -7.86 -4.34 -3.17
C TYR A 162 -8.42 -3.40 -2.09
N PRO A 163 -9.71 -3.45 -1.70
CA PRO A 163 -10.22 -2.65 -0.58
C PRO A 163 -9.44 -2.82 0.72
N VAL A 164 -9.05 -4.05 1.05
CA VAL A 164 -8.31 -4.39 2.26
C VAL A 164 -6.89 -3.82 2.19
N VAL A 165 -6.22 -3.96 1.05
CA VAL A 165 -4.88 -3.41 0.81
C VAL A 165 -4.91 -1.89 0.86
N LEU A 166 -5.85 -1.25 0.16
CA LEU A 166 -6.00 0.20 0.10
C LEU A 166 -6.19 0.79 1.51
N LYS A 167 -7.18 0.28 2.26
CA LYS A 167 -7.44 0.74 3.64
C LYS A 167 -6.22 0.52 4.55
N SER A 168 -5.59 -0.65 4.47
CA SER A 168 -4.44 -0.97 5.32
C SER A 168 -3.23 -0.09 5.00
N CYS A 169 -2.96 0.17 3.72
CA CYS A 169 -1.86 1.05 3.31
C CYS A 169 -2.11 2.49 3.74
N TYR A 170 -3.35 3.01 3.58
CA TYR A 170 -3.68 4.36 4.04
C TYR A 170 -3.42 4.52 5.55
N LEU A 171 -3.94 3.59 6.36
CA LEU A 171 -3.73 3.63 7.81
C LEU A 171 -2.25 3.43 8.19
N GLY A 172 -1.52 2.58 7.45
CA GLY A 172 -0.08 2.39 7.60
C GLY A 172 0.71 3.67 7.33
N TYR A 173 0.36 4.41 6.28
CA TYR A 173 0.92 5.71 5.95
C TYR A 173 0.65 6.74 7.05
N VAL A 174 -0.63 6.97 7.38
CA VAL A 174 -1.01 8.00 8.37
C VAL A 174 -0.36 7.74 9.72
N SER A 175 -0.26 6.48 10.16
CA SER A 175 0.38 6.14 11.44
C SER A 175 1.89 6.40 11.47
N ASN A 176 2.59 6.39 10.32
CA ASN A 176 4.03 6.66 10.22
C ASN A 176 4.34 8.11 9.78
N ALA A 177 3.32 8.92 9.56
CA ALA A 177 3.41 10.34 9.19
C ALA A 177 3.21 11.28 10.39
N ARG A 178 3.47 10.79 11.62
CA ARG A 178 3.32 11.57 12.87
C ARG A 178 4.37 12.67 13.02
N GLU A 179 5.60 12.34 12.66
CA GLU A 179 6.75 13.22 12.74
C GLU A 179 7.53 13.12 11.44
N VAL A 180 7.85 14.26 10.84
CA VAL A 180 8.62 14.32 9.61
C VAL A 180 9.94 15.01 9.92
N THR A 181 11.01 14.25 9.82
CA THR A 181 12.40 14.68 9.98
C THR A 181 13.12 14.55 8.63
N PRO A 182 14.32 15.13 8.45
CA PRO A 182 15.11 14.92 7.24
C PRO A 182 15.33 13.43 6.92
N GLU A 183 15.46 12.59 7.94
CA GLU A 183 15.71 11.16 7.82
C GLU A 183 14.43 10.37 7.50
N SER A 184 13.29 10.74 8.09
CA SER A 184 12.02 10.05 7.85
C SER A 184 11.34 10.49 6.55
N TYR A 185 11.62 11.70 6.07
CA TYR A 185 10.97 12.28 4.90
C TYR A 185 11.12 11.44 3.60
N PRO A 186 12.31 10.94 3.21
CA PRO A 186 12.43 10.09 2.02
C PRO A 186 11.57 8.84 2.09
N LEU A 187 11.47 8.24 3.29
CA LEU A 187 10.68 7.05 3.54
C LEU A 187 9.17 7.34 3.47
N ILE A 188 8.73 8.49 4.01
CA ILE A 188 7.33 8.96 3.92
C ILE A 188 6.97 9.31 2.48
N SER A 189 7.83 10.03 1.77
CA SER A 189 7.64 10.39 0.35
C SER A 189 7.56 9.15 -0.54
N PHE A 190 8.37 8.12 -0.26
CA PHE A 190 8.22 6.84 -0.95
C PHE A 190 6.84 6.22 -0.72
N MET A 191 6.36 6.18 0.53
CA MET A 191 5.03 5.63 0.83
C MET A 191 3.93 6.42 0.14
N GLU A 192 4.03 7.74 0.12
CA GLU A 192 3.08 8.63 -0.56
C GLU A 192 2.98 8.27 -2.04
N LYS A 193 4.11 8.28 -2.76
CA LYS A 193 4.18 7.94 -4.19
C LYS A 193 3.68 6.53 -4.46
N ALA A 194 4.07 5.56 -3.64
CA ALA A 194 3.67 4.18 -3.80
C ALA A 194 2.16 3.96 -3.55
N PHE A 195 1.58 4.67 -2.58
CA PHE A 195 0.13 4.62 -2.34
C PHE A 195 -0.65 5.27 -3.47
N VAL A 196 -0.14 6.39 -4.03
CA VAL A 196 -0.70 7.00 -5.25
C VAL A 196 -0.76 5.99 -6.38
N GLU A 197 0.30 5.21 -6.61
CA GLU A 197 0.29 4.13 -7.60
C GLU A 197 -0.81 3.10 -7.34
N ILE A 198 -0.98 2.65 -6.09
CA ILE A 198 -2.03 1.70 -5.71
C ILE A 198 -3.42 2.26 -6.01
N CYS A 199 -3.73 3.50 -5.64
CA CYS A 199 -5.04 4.13 -5.85
C CYS A 199 -5.50 4.11 -7.32
N HIS A 200 -4.56 4.12 -8.26
CA HIS A 200 -4.85 4.20 -9.70
C HIS A 200 -4.94 2.83 -10.38
N ILE A 201 -4.77 1.72 -9.65
CA ILE A 201 -4.96 0.36 -10.21
C ILE A 201 -6.45 0.11 -10.48
N TYR A 202 -7.31 0.45 -9.52
CA TYR A 202 -8.77 0.39 -9.67
C TYR A 202 -9.40 1.69 -9.13
N PRO A 203 -9.40 2.78 -9.93
CA PRO A 203 -9.88 4.09 -9.52
C PRO A 203 -11.33 4.08 -9.04
N SER A 204 -12.19 3.33 -9.73
CA SER A 204 -13.60 3.12 -9.37
C SER A 204 -13.80 2.57 -7.95
N ILE A 205 -12.91 1.70 -7.47
CA ILE A 205 -12.94 1.18 -6.09
C ILE A 205 -12.25 2.14 -5.11
N ALA A 206 -11.23 2.87 -5.55
CA ALA A 206 -10.50 3.79 -4.67
C ALA A 206 -11.29 5.06 -4.34
N TYR A 207 -12.10 5.55 -5.27
CA TYR A 207 -12.85 6.80 -5.14
C TYR A 207 -13.67 6.91 -3.84
N PRO A 208 -14.52 5.93 -3.45
CA PRO A 208 -15.29 6.02 -2.21
C PRO A 208 -14.41 6.18 -0.96
N TYR A 209 -13.23 5.55 -0.94
CA TYR A 209 -12.27 5.69 0.17
C TYR A 209 -11.64 7.08 0.17
N ALA A 210 -11.21 7.58 -0.99
CA ALA A 210 -10.67 8.92 -1.13
C ALA A 210 -11.67 9.98 -0.65
N PHE A 211 -12.93 9.88 -1.08
CA PHE A 211 -14.01 10.77 -0.66
C PHE A 211 -14.20 10.74 0.87
N VAL A 212 -14.29 9.55 1.48
CA VAL A 212 -14.48 9.41 2.93
C VAL A 212 -13.29 10.01 3.70
N TYR A 213 -12.06 9.75 3.28
CA TYR A 213 -10.87 10.25 3.99
C TYR A 213 -10.66 11.76 3.84
N ILE A 214 -10.94 12.33 2.67
CA ILE A 214 -10.94 13.79 2.48
C ILE A 214 -12.05 14.43 3.33
N ARG A 215 -13.25 13.83 3.35
CA ARG A 215 -14.36 14.29 4.20
C ARG A 215 -14.02 14.25 5.68
N GLN A 216 -13.33 13.21 6.17
CA GLN A 216 -12.87 13.13 7.56
C GLN A 216 -11.91 14.28 7.89
N THR A 217 -10.98 14.57 6.99
CA THR A 217 -10.05 15.72 7.10
C THR A 217 -10.82 17.04 7.19
N ALA A 218 -11.86 17.22 6.35
CA ALA A 218 -12.75 18.38 6.39
C ALA A 218 -13.52 18.51 7.72
N ILE A 219 -14.00 17.40 8.28
CA ILE A 219 -14.73 17.39 9.57
C ILE A 219 -13.81 17.80 10.71
N HIS A 220 -12.58 17.29 10.77
CA HIS A 220 -11.59 17.71 11.77
C HIS A 220 -11.33 19.22 11.71
N LEU A 221 -11.15 19.75 10.49
CA LEU A 221 -10.96 21.18 10.27
C LEU A 221 -12.18 22.00 10.72
N ARG A 222 -13.40 21.60 10.32
CA ARG A 222 -14.64 22.29 10.71
C ARG A 222 -14.80 22.33 12.22
N ASN A 223 -14.53 21.23 12.92
CA ASN A 223 -14.63 21.17 14.37
C ASN A 223 -13.64 22.12 15.05
N ALA A 224 -12.42 22.22 14.52
CA ALA A 224 -11.42 23.18 15.00
C ALA A 224 -11.85 24.63 14.77
N MET A 225 -12.38 24.95 13.59
CA MET A 225 -12.85 26.31 13.25
C MET A 225 -14.03 26.78 14.09
N ILE A 226 -15.02 25.90 14.34
CA ILE A 226 -16.23 26.25 15.10
C ILE A 226 -15.93 26.42 16.57
N ALA A 227 -15.27 25.42 17.19
CA ALA A 227 -15.10 25.43 18.64
C ALA A 227 -13.91 26.29 19.10
N LYS A 228 -12.95 26.57 18.20
CA LYS A 228 -11.71 27.34 18.48
C LYS A 228 -10.93 26.88 19.72
N ARG A 229 -11.08 25.61 20.10
CA ARG A 229 -10.35 25.01 21.23
C ARG A 229 -8.95 24.61 20.80
N LYS A 230 -7.94 24.92 21.63
CA LYS A 230 -6.52 24.63 21.39
C LYS A 230 -6.27 23.17 20.98
N GLU A 231 -6.90 22.22 21.68
CA GLU A 231 -6.77 20.79 21.40
C GLU A 231 -7.25 20.42 19.99
N LEU A 232 -8.38 20.97 19.55
CA LEU A 232 -8.93 20.69 18.21
C LEU A 232 -8.08 21.36 17.13
N ILE A 233 -7.58 22.56 17.39
CA ILE A 233 -6.66 23.25 16.48
C ILE A 233 -5.37 22.43 16.32
N GLN A 234 -4.84 21.83 17.39
CA GLN A 234 -3.67 20.94 17.33
C GLN A 234 -3.92 19.67 16.48
N THR A 235 -5.15 19.16 16.41
CA THR A 235 -5.46 18.03 15.50
C THR A 235 -5.32 18.38 14.02
N VAL A 236 -5.52 19.65 13.67
CA VAL A 236 -5.31 20.19 12.32
C VAL A 236 -3.83 20.55 12.11
N TYR A 237 -3.15 21.04 13.16
CA TYR A 237 -1.72 21.33 13.17
C TYR A 237 -0.87 20.14 13.60
N ASN A 238 -1.14 19.00 12.99
CA ASN A 238 -0.35 17.80 13.13
C ASN A 238 0.21 17.42 11.74
N TRP A 239 1.43 16.92 11.70
CA TRP A 239 2.04 16.38 10.50
C TRP A 239 1.17 15.33 9.81
N GLN A 240 0.42 14.51 10.56
CA GLN A 240 -0.50 13.54 9.96
C GLN A 240 -1.58 14.21 9.11
N PHE A 241 -2.17 15.31 9.59
CA PHE A 241 -3.18 16.06 8.86
C PHE A 241 -2.61 16.63 7.56
N VAL A 242 -1.43 17.25 7.66
CA VAL A 242 -0.73 17.85 6.52
C VAL A 242 -0.31 16.78 5.50
N GLN A 243 0.25 15.66 5.94
CA GLN A 243 0.64 14.54 5.08
C GLN A 243 -0.55 13.87 4.40
N CYS A 244 -1.73 13.86 5.02
CA CYS A 244 -2.97 13.43 4.35
C CYS A 244 -3.35 14.39 3.21
N LEU A 245 -3.23 15.71 3.40
CA LEU A 245 -3.50 16.68 2.32
C LEU A 245 -2.53 16.48 1.14
N TYR A 246 -1.23 16.32 1.43
CA TYR A 246 -0.23 16.00 0.39
C TYR A 246 -0.55 14.72 -0.36
N LEU A 247 -0.83 13.63 0.37
CA LEU A 247 -1.17 12.34 -0.22
C LEU A 247 -2.36 12.44 -1.18
N TRP A 248 -3.47 13.03 -0.72
CA TRP A 248 -4.67 13.16 -1.55
C TRP A 248 -4.48 14.13 -2.71
N ALA A 249 -3.67 15.18 -2.54
CA ALA A 249 -3.28 16.04 -3.64
C ALA A 249 -2.47 15.27 -4.70
N GLY A 250 -1.57 14.39 -4.29
CA GLY A 250 -0.83 13.49 -5.19
C GLY A 250 -1.76 12.53 -5.94
N VAL A 251 -2.72 11.91 -5.24
CA VAL A 251 -3.71 11.01 -5.85
C VAL A 251 -4.53 11.76 -6.90
N ILE A 252 -5.12 12.90 -6.53
CA ILE A 252 -5.97 13.69 -7.42
C ILE A 252 -5.15 14.26 -8.59
N SER A 253 -3.92 14.74 -8.34
CA SER A 253 -3.08 15.30 -9.40
C SER A 253 -2.72 14.28 -10.47
N LYS A 254 -2.50 13.01 -10.08
CA LYS A 254 -2.29 11.93 -11.04
C LYS A 254 -3.58 11.59 -11.80
N ALA A 255 -4.72 11.56 -11.10
CA ALA A 255 -6.02 11.34 -11.74
C ALA A 255 -6.35 12.42 -12.79
N CYS A 256 -6.08 13.70 -12.51
CA CYS A 256 -6.30 14.80 -13.45
C CYS A 256 -5.42 14.76 -14.71
N ARG A 257 -4.30 14.02 -14.69
CA ARG A 257 -3.38 13.87 -15.84
C ARG A 257 -3.60 12.56 -16.60
N SER A 258 -4.55 11.75 -16.16
CA SER A 258 -4.83 10.43 -16.71
C SER A 258 -5.96 10.54 -17.74
N ASP A 259 -5.78 9.94 -18.91
CA ASP A 259 -6.83 9.84 -19.93
C ASP A 259 -7.84 8.70 -19.63
N ASN A 260 -7.61 7.91 -18.57
CA ASN A 260 -8.52 6.84 -18.16
C ASN A 260 -9.75 7.42 -17.45
N GLU A 261 -10.91 7.27 -18.08
CA GLU A 261 -12.23 7.74 -17.62
C GLU A 261 -12.58 7.31 -16.19
N GLU A 262 -12.11 6.15 -15.71
CA GLU A 262 -12.35 5.73 -14.33
C GLU A 262 -11.75 6.71 -13.29
N ASN A 263 -10.77 7.54 -13.69
CA ASN A 263 -10.15 8.55 -12.83
C ASN A 263 -10.93 9.85 -12.75
N ILE A 264 -11.94 10.08 -13.60
CA ILE A 264 -12.71 11.33 -13.61
C ILE A 264 -13.32 11.59 -12.23
N ALA A 265 -13.94 10.57 -11.61
CA ALA A 265 -14.52 10.68 -10.28
C ALA A 265 -13.48 11.07 -9.21
N ILE A 266 -12.25 10.56 -9.30
CA ILE A 266 -11.16 10.96 -8.38
C ILE A 266 -10.72 12.40 -8.67
N ALA A 267 -10.62 12.79 -9.94
CA ALA A 267 -10.24 14.14 -10.36
C ALA A 267 -11.25 15.20 -9.85
N GLU A 268 -12.55 14.88 -9.81
CA GLU A 268 -13.60 15.75 -9.27
C GLU A 268 -13.42 16.09 -7.78
N LEU A 269 -12.65 15.28 -7.03
CA LEU A 269 -12.31 15.57 -5.64
C LEU A 269 -11.35 16.77 -5.49
N VAL A 270 -10.85 17.35 -6.59
CA VAL A 270 -10.02 18.56 -6.56
C VAL A 270 -10.70 19.71 -5.84
N TYR A 271 -12.00 19.91 -6.07
CA TYR A 271 -12.74 21.00 -5.43
C TYR A 271 -12.84 20.81 -3.91
N PRO A 272 -13.35 19.68 -3.37
CA PRO A 272 -13.42 19.49 -1.92
C PRO A 272 -12.03 19.51 -1.27
N LEU A 273 -10.99 18.94 -1.88
CA LEU A 273 -9.64 19.01 -1.31
C LEU A 273 -9.09 20.44 -1.29
N SER A 274 -9.32 21.22 -2.35
CA SER A 274 -8.88 22.62 -2.42
C SER A 274 -9.56 23.47 -1.35
N GLN A 275 -10.87 23.27 -1.13
CA GLN A 275 -11.61 23.96 -0.07
C GLN A 275 -11.05 23.66 1.33
N VAL A 276 -10.80 22.38 1.62
CA VAL A 276 -10.18 21.97 2.89
C VAL A 276 -8.80 22.63 3.04
N THR A 277 -7.98 22.59 2.00
CA THR A 277 -6.63 23.14 2.02
C THR A 277 -6.62 24.65 2.25
N ILE A 278 -7.47 25.40 1.55
CA ILE A 278 -7.61 26.86 1.72
C ILE A 278 -8.10 27.20 3.13
N ALA A 279 -9.10 26.48 3.63
CA ALA A 279 -9.62 26.70 4.97
C ALA A 279 -8.58 26.36 6.05
N THR A 280 -7.76 25.32 5.85
CA THR A 280 -6.60 25.04 6.72
C THR A 280 -5.63 26.22 6.73
N MET A 281 -5.25 26.77 5.57
CA MET A 281 -4.36 27.94 5.51
C MET A 281 -4.94 29.17 6.21
N ARG A 282 -6.25 29.42 6.08
CA ARG A 282 -6.93 30.53 6.77
C ARG A 282 -6.86 30.37 8.29
N LEU A 283 -7.11 29.16 8.80
CA LEU A 283 -6.94 28.87 10.23
C LEU A 283 -5.49 29.15 10.66
N VAL A 284 -4.48 28.78 9.86
CA VAL A 284 -3.04 29.05 10.14
C VAL A 284 -2.73 30.54 10.26
N ASN A 285 -3.32 31.38 9.40
CA ASN A 285 -3.10 32.82 9.48
C ASN A 285 -3.69 33.44 10.76
N GLU A 286 -4.76 32.86 11.30
CA GLU A 286 -5.35 33.28 12.58
C GLU A 286 -4.58 32.72 13.80
N ALA A 287 -3.93 31.56 13.64
CA ALA A 287 -3.19 30.88 14.69
C ALA A 287 -1.69 30.79 14.34
N LEU A 288 -0.95 31.87 14.61
CA LEU A 288 0.51 32.02 14.51
C LEU A 288 1.31 30.69 14.62
N SER A 289 1.57 30.04 13.47
CA SER A 289 2.59 29.00 13.37
C SER A 289 3.38 29.17 12.06
N ALA A 290 4.47 29.94 12.14
CA ALA A 290 5.34 30.29 11.01
C ALA A 290 5.95 29.07 10.28
N ASN A 291 5.97 27.89 10.91
CA ASN A 291 6.53 26.67 10.34
C ASN A 291 5.61 26.00 9.29
N LEU A 292 4.28 26.13 9.41
CA LEU A 292 3.35 25.55 8.44
C LEU A 292 3.15 26.45 7.21
N LEU A 293 3.18 27.78 7.39
CA LEU A 293 3.04 28.76 6.30
C LEU A 293 4.08 28.58 5.19
N LYS A 294 5.30 28.14 5.53
CA LYS A 294 6.39 27.92 4.56
C LYS A 294 6.09 26.80 3.56
N HIS A 295 5.26 25.82 3.93
CA HIS A 295 4.89 24.67 3.10
C HIS A 295 3.66 24.93 2.19
N PHE A 296 2.90 25.98 2.47
CA PHE A 296 1.71 26.36 1.74
C PHE A 296 1.99 27.55 0.81
N SER A 297 2.99 27.45 -0.08
CA SER A 297 3.25 28.50 -1.07
C SER A 297 2.28 28.40 -2.25
N VAL A 298 1.27 29.28 -2.31
CA VAL A 298 0.38 29.43 -3.47
C VAL A 298 1.19 29.99 -4.64
N CYS A 299 1.60 29.14 -5.59
CA CYS A 299 2.21 29.60 -6.83
C CYS A 299 1.12 29.79 -7.90
N SER A 300 0.56 30.99 -7.99
CA SER A 300 -0.19 31.41 -9.17
C SER A 300 0.81 31.70 -10.30
N ARG A 301 0.99 30.76 -11.23
CA ARG A 301 1.71 31.01 -12.50
C ARG A 301 0.99 30.37 -13.68
N ARG A 302 0.00 31.10 -14.21
CA ARG A 302 -0.18 31.53 -15.62
C ARG A 302 -1.67 31.79 -15.89
N PRO A 303 -2.03 32.87 -16.60
CA PRO A 303 -3.39 33.08 -17.07
C PRO A 303 -3.63 32.15 -18.26
N LEU A 304 -4.49 31.14 -18.09
CA LEU A 304 -5.15 30.50 -19.20
C LEU A 304 -6.60 30.95 -19.13
N THR A 305 -6.94 31.77 -20.10
CA THR A 305 -8.29 32.20 -20.45
C THR A 305 -9.25 31.03 -20.35
N THR A 306 -10.37 31.25 -19.66
CA THR A 306 -11.50 30.32 -19.37
C THR A 306 -11.31 29.35 -18.19
N GLY A 307 -12.00 29.66 -17.08
CA GLY A 307 -12.28 28.75 -15.96
C GLY A 307 -11.31 28.89 -14.78
N LEU A 308 -11.82 29.36 -13.64
CA LEU A 308 -11.11 29.41 -12.36
C LEU A 308 -10.61 28.00 -11.96
N ARG A 309 -9.37 27.66 -12.34
CA ARG A 309 -8.64 26.49 -11.79
C ARG A 309 -7.60 27.00 -10.81
N VAL A 310 -7.94 27.02 -9.52
CA VAL A 310 -6.98 27.28 -8.45
C VAL A 310 -6.04 26.07 -8.36
N VAL A 311 -4.81 26.23 -8.87
CA VAL A 311 -3.75 25.24 -8.67
C VAL A 311 -3.12 25.51 -7.30
N VAL A 312 -3.54 24.77 -6.27
CA VAL A 312 -2.83 24.78 -4.99
C VAL A 312 -1.60 23.89 -5.12
N VAL A 313 -0.45 24.49 -5.41
CA VAL A 313 0.84 23.80 -5.36
C VAL A 313 1.27 23.71 -3.91
N LEU A 314 1.07 22.56 -3.27
CA LEU A 314 1.72 22.26 -2.00
C LEU A 314 3.22 21.98 -2.31
N ARG A 315 4.09 22.97 -2.10
CA ARG A 315 5.55 22.74 -2.20
C ARG A 315 6.11 22.43 -0.81
N PRO A 316 6.90 21.36 -0.63
CA PRO A 316 7.76 21.24 0.52
C PRO A 316 8.89 22.27 0.40
N ASN A 317 8.64 23.51 0.86
CA ASN A 317 9.68 24.53 0.99
C ASN A 317 10.43 24.25 2.30
N ILE A 318 11.38 23.32 2.25
CA ILE A 318 12.24 22.99 3.39
C ILE A 318 13.38 24.00 3.41
N THR A 319 13.19 25.12 4.12
CA THR A 319 14.29 26.00 4.50
C THR A 319 14.55 25.77 5.99
N TYR A 320 15.62 25.03 6.32
CA TYR A 320 16.04 24.82 7.71
C TYR A 320 16.63 26.11 8.28
N TYR A 321 16.16 26.52 9.46
CA TYR A 321 16.94 27.32 10.40
C TYR A 321 17.26 26.39 11.57
N ILE A 322 18.55 26.10 11.75
CA ILE A 322 19.12 25.44 12.92
C ILE A 322 19.25 26.52 14.00
N PRO A 323 18.74 26.36 15.24
CA PRO A 323 19.23 27.15 16.36
C PRO A 323 20.65 26.74 16.74
#